data_AF-A0A2P4XHC4-F1
#
_entry.id   AF-A0A2P4XHC4-F1
#
_cell.length_a   1.000
_cell.length_b   1.000
_cell.length_c   1.000
_cell.angle_alpha   90.00
_cell.angle_beta   90.00
_cell.angle_gamma   90.00
#
_symmetry.space_group_name_H-M   'P 1'
#
loop_
_entity.id
_entity.type
_entity.pdbx_description
1 polymer ?
#
loop_
_entity_poly.entity_id
_entity_poly.type
_entity_poly.pdbx_seq_one_letter_code
_entity_poly.pdbx_strand_id
1 'polypeptide(L)'
;MDRGEFPHLTDAQFESVRKMVGIFGGGAFRSLAVATPAEQVERIEVFDTYERGLIAHVQGLQTPRFLVCKQGKCELHEYIQEMRVLAASLVGNSGEDLGVEV
;
A
#
# COMPACT_ATOMS: atom_id res chain seq x y z
N MET A 1 9.96 -12.32 -19.18
CA MET A 1 9.73 -11.03 -19.86
C MET A 1 11.09 -10.52 -20.24
N ASP A 2 11.27 -10.19 -21.51
CA ASP A 2 12.58 -9.86 -22.04
C ASP A 2 12.76 -8.34 -22.04
N ARG A 3 13.94 -7.89 -21.61
CA ARG A 3 14.27 -6.45 -21.59
C ARG A 3 14.16 -5.80 -22.98
N GLY A 4 14.31 -6.58 -24.04
CA GLY A 4 14.19 -6.12 -25.43
C GLY A 4 12.81 -5.59 -25.81
N GLU A 5 11.76 -5.89 -25.04
CA GLU A 5 10.40 -5.36 -25.25
C GLU A 5 10.26 -3.91 -24.77
N PHE A 6 11.20 -3.44 -23.95
CA PHE A 6 11.21 -2.09 -23.37
C PHE A 6 12.61 -1.45 -23.45
N PRO A 7 13.16 -1.27 -24.67
CA PRO A 7 14.54 -0.79 -24.84
C PRO A 7 14.73 0.66 -24.39
N HIS A 8 13.65 1.42 -24.23
CA HIS A 8 13.65 2.83 -23.85
C HIS A 8 13.60 3.05 -22.33
N LEU A 9 13.31 2.01 -21.56
CA LEU A 9 13.19 2.11 -20.11
C LEU A 9 14.56 2.04 -19.44
N THR A 10 14.71 2.84 -18.40
CA THR A 10 15.83 2.68 -17.45
C THR A 10 15.69 1.36 -16.70
N ASP A 11 16.79 0.88 -16.10
CA ASP A 11 16.75 -0.37 -15.32
C ASP A 11 15.76 -0.28 -14.14
N ALA A 12 15.63 0.91 -13.53
CA ALA A 12 14.66 1.15 -12.45
C ALA A 12 13.21 1.06 -12.96
N GLN A 13 12.91 1.72 -14.09
CA GLN A 13 11.58 1.63 -14.71
C GLN A 13 11.25 0.20 -15.15
N PHE A 14 12.22 -0.54 -15.69
CA PHE A 14 12.04 -1.94 -16.06
C PHE A 14 11.80 -2.85 -14.83
N GLU A 15 12.42 -2.54 -13.70
CA GLU A 15 12.10 -3.21 -12.43
C GLU A 15 10.65 -2.95 -12.00
N SER A 16 10.16 -1.72 -12.15
CA SER A 16 8.76 -1.40 -11.93
C SER A 16 7.81 -2.15 -12.87
N VAL A 17 8.21 -2.39 -14.12
CA VAL A 17 7.46 -3.28 -15.04
C VAL A 17 7.38 -4.70 -14.48
N ARG A 18 8.50 -5.28 -14.00
CA ARG A 18 8.50 -6.62 -13.39
C ARG A 18 7.55 -6.70 -12.19
N LYS A 19 7.54 -5.68 -11.33
CA LYS A 19 6.62 -5.60 -10.18
C LYS A 19 5.16 -5.47 -10.62
N MET A 20 4.87 -4.57 -11.55
CA MET A 20 3.51 -4.35 -12.08
C MET A 20 2.94 -5.65 -12.63
N VAL A 21 3.74 -6.40 -13.38
CA VAL A 21 3.35 -7.71 -13.89
C VAL A 21 3.20 -8.74 -12.78
N GLY A 22 4.09 -8.73 -11.79
CA GLY A 22 3.97 -9.62 -10.62
C GLY A 22 2.65 -9.42 -9.86
N ILE A 23 2.09 -8.21 -9.87
CA ILE A 23 0.85 -7.84 -9.17
C ILE A 23 -0.39 -8.04 -10.06
N PHE A 24 -0.39 -7.49 -11.26
CA PHE A 24 -1.56 -7.47 -12.16
C PHE A 24 -1.58 -8.62 -13.17
N GLY A 25 -0.50 -9.40 -13.28
CA GLY A 25 -0.35 -10.52 -14.19
C GLY A 25 0.03 -10.12 -15.62
N GLY A 26 0.10 -11.12 -16.51
CA GLY A 26 0.54 -10.96 -17.90
C GLY A 26 -0.40 -10.13 -18.80
N GLY A 27 -1.63 -9.84 -18.36
CA GLY A 27 -2.54 -8.94 -19.08
C GLY A 27 -2.05 -7.49 -19.04
N ALA A 28 -1.56 -7.04 -17.89
CA ALA A 28 -0.97 -5.71 -17.73
C ALA A 28 0.28 -5.54 -18.60
N PHE A 29 1.10 -6.58 -18.67
CA PHE A 29 2.24 -6.62 -19.58
C PHE A 29 1.85 -6.41 -21.03
N ARG A 30 0.84 -7.15 -21.52
CA ARG A 30 0.38 -7.05 -22.90
C ARG A 30 -0.18 -5.66 -23.20
N SER A 31 -0.89 -5.06 -22.24
CA SER A 31 -1.41 -3.68 -22.32
C SER A 31 -0.29 -2.62 -22.32
N LEU A 32 0.80 -2.87 -21.61
CA LEU A 32 1.96 -1.98 -21.57
C LEU A 32 2.82 -2.11 -22.84
N ALA A 33 3.02 -3.33 -23.34
CA ALA A 33 3.81 -3.60 -24.53
C ALA A 33 3.22 -2.98 -25.82
N VAL A 34 1.89 -2.82 -25.88
CA VAL A 34 1.23 -2.14 -27.02
C VAL A 34 1.17 -0.62 -26.88
N ALA A 35 1.47 -0.09 -25.70
CA ALA A 35 1.48 1.35 -25.46
C ALA A 35 2.70 2.00 -26.11
N THR A 36 2.56 3.26 -26.53
CA THR A 36 3.69 4.02 -27.07
C THR A 36 4.77 4.21 -26.00
N PRO A 37 6.05 4.43 -26.36
CA PRO A 37 7.12 4.59 -25.38
C PRO A 37 6.86 5.69 -24.34
N ALA A 38 6.19 6.78 -24.74
CA ALA A 38 5.80 7.85 -23.82
C ALA A 38 4.74 7.38 -22.81
N GLU A 39 3.69 6.69 -23.28
CA GLU A 39 2.65 6.14 -22.41
C GLU A 39 3.19 5.05 -21.47
N GLN A 40 4.18 4.27 -21.92
CA GLN A 40 4.84 3.28 -21.06
C GLN A 40 5.50 3.94 -19.87
N VAL A 41 6.31 4.98 -20.12
CA VAL A 41 6.99 5.74 -19.06
C VAL A 41 5.97 6.38 -18.11
N GLU A 42 4.95 7.03 -18.66
CA GLU A 42 3.91 7.69 -17.86
C GLU A 42 3.19 6.68 -16.94
N ARG A 43 2.76 5.53 -17.47
CA ARG A 43 2.08 4.50 -16.67
C ARG A 43 2.98 3.93 -15.58
N ILE A 44 4.27 3.79 -15.84
CA ILE A 44 5.25 3.34 -14.84
C ILE A 44 5.45 4.40 -13.76
N GLU A 45 5.59 5.67 -14.12
CA GLU A 45 5.75 6.76 -13.15
C GLU A 45 4.53 6.94 -12.24
N VAL A 46 3.33 6.78 -12.82
CA VAL A 46 2.07 6.75 -12.08
C VAL A 46 2.06 5.57 -11.11
N PHE A 47 2.42 4.37 -11.58
CA PHE A 47 2.53 3.19 -10.74
C PHE A 47 3.52 3.37 -9.60
N ASP A 48 4.72 3.89 -9.88
CA ASP A 48 5.76 4.14 -8.87
C ASP A 48 5.29 5.14 -7.81
N THR A 49 4.50 6.14 -8.21
CA THR A 49 3.92 7.11 -7.30
C THR A 49 2.90 6.45 -6.37
N TYR A 50 2.02 5.61 -6.92
CA TYR A 50 1.09 4.82 -6.12
C TYR A 50 1.80 3.83 -5.20
N GLU A 51 2.83 3.14 -5.68
CA GLU A 51 3.63 2.19 -4.89
C GLU A 51 4.26 2.90 -3.69
N ARG A 52 4.93 4.04 -3.92
CA ARG A 52 5.54 4.83 -2.83
C ARG A 52 4.49 5.33 -1.83
N GLY A 53 3.35 5.82 -2.31
CA GLY A 53 2.25 6.29 -1.45
C GLY A 53 1.68 5.16 -0.59
N LEU A 54 1.51 3.97 -1.17
CA LEU A 54 1.03 2.79 -0.46
C LEU A 54 2.05 2.31 0.58
N ILE A 55 3.35 2.26 0.23
CA ILE A 55 4.42 1.90 1.18
C ILE A 55 4.45 2.90 2.34
N ALA A 56 4.40 4.20 2.06
CA ALA A 56 4.39 5.23 3.10
C ALA A 56 3.15 5.13 4.01
N HIS A 57 1.98 4.82 3.44
CA HIS A 57 0.76 4.61 4.19
C HIS A 57 0.85 3.38 5.10
N VAL A 58 1.32 2.26 4.56
CA VAL A 58 1.52 1.01 5.32
C VAL A 58 2.61 1.19 6.37
N GLN A 59 3.71 1.90 6.09
CA GLN A 59 4.76 2.19 7.07
C GLN A 59 4.31 3.16 8.16
N GLY A 60 3.48 4.15 7.82
CA GLY A 60 2.83 5.03 8.79
C GLY A 60 1.88 4.25 9.70
N LEU A 61 1.24 3.20 9.18
CA LEU A 61 0.42 2.26 9.95
C LEU A 61 1.26 1.23 10.73
N GLN A 62 2.39 0.79 10.17
CA GLN A 62 3.39 -0.12 10.74
C GLN A 62 4.41 0.58 11.63
N THR A 63 4.19 1.84 11.98
CA THR A 63 4.87 2.42 13.13
C THR A 63 3.97 2.15 14.33
N PRO A 64 4.05 0.96 14.99
CA PRO A 64 3.68 0.96 16.39
C PRO A 64 4.59 2.02 17.01
N ARG A 65 4.04 2.88 17.86
CA ARG A 65 4.84 3.75 18.72
C ARG A 65 5.60 2.92 19.77
N PHE A 66 6.14 1.77 19.37
CA PHE A 66 7.13 0.96 20.04
C PHE A 66 8.50 1.65 19.97
N LEU A 67 8.53 2.94 20.31
CA LEU A 67 9.70 3.52 20.94
C LEU A 67 9.36 3.61 22.42
N VAL A 68 9.23 2.47 23.08
CA VAL A 68 9.00 2.47 24.53
C VAL A 68 9.85 1.42 25.22
N CYS A 69 10.72 1.98 26.03
CA CYS A 69 10.98 1.60 27.40
C CYS A 69 11.65 0.25 27.69
N LYS A 70 12.79 0.42 28.36
CA LYS A 70 13.31 -0.50 29.36
C LYS A 70 12.18 -1.11 30.22
N GLN A 71 12.18 -2.44 30.25
CA GLN A 71 11.64 -3.32 31.30
C GLN A 71 10.13 -3.70 31.27
N GLY A 72 9.86 -4.84 30.64
CA GLY A 72 9.13 -5.98 31.25
C GLY A 72 7.63 -5.88 31.51
N LYS A 73 6.93 -4.82 31.09
CA LYS A 73 5.46 -4.68 31.25
C LYS A 73 4.72 -4.09 30.05
N CYS A 74 5.40 -3.75 28.96
CA CYS A 74 4.79 -3.07 27.82
C CYS A 74 3.87 -3.99 27.01
N GLU A 75 4.21 -5.27 26.84
CA GLU A 75 3.55 -6.15 25.86
C GLU A 75 2.04 -6.35 26.10
N LEU A 76 1.61 -6.64 27.33
CA LEU A 76 0.18 -6.94 27.59
C LEU A 76 -0.68 -5.67 27.65
N HIS A 77 -0.21 -4.60 28.27
CA HIS A 77 -0.98 -3.35 28.34
C HIS A 77 -1.04 -2.66 26.97
N GLU A 78 0.04 -2.69 26.21
CA GLU A 78 0.09 -2.19 24.84
C GLU A 78 -0.81 -3.03 23.91
N TYR A 79 -0.76 -4.36 24.01
CA TYR A 79 -1.69 -5.25 23.29
C TYR A 79 -3.16 -4.97 23.66
N ILE A 80 -3.46 -4.77 24.95
CA ILE A 80 -4.80 -4.41 25.40
C ILE A 80 -5.22 -3.03 24.86
N GLN A 81 -4.30 -2.06 24.80
CA GLN A 81 -4.58 -0.72 24.28
C GLN A 81 -4.77 -0.71 22.76
N GLU A 82 -3.95 -1.45 22.02
CA GLU A 82 -4.13 -1.65 20.57
C GLU A 82 -5.46 -2.34 20.28
N MET A 83 -5.82 -3.35 21.08
CA MET A 83 -7.11 -4.03 20.94
C MET A 83 -8.29 -3.10 21.23
N ARG A 84 -8.17 -2.18 22.19
CA ARG A 84 -9.20 -1.17 22.46
C ARG A 84 -9.32 -0.14 21.34
N VAL A 85 -8.20 0.30 20.75
CA VAL A 85 -8.21 1.23 19.61
C VAL A 85 -8.87 0.58 18.39
N LEU A 86 -8.49 -0.66 18.06
CA LEU A 86 -9.10 -1.43 16.98
C LEU A 86 -10.60 -1.66 17.20
N ALA A 87 -11.02 -2.02 18.43
CA ALA A 87 -12.44 -2.18 18.76
C ALA A 87 -13.22 -0.86 18.66
N ALA A 88 -12.64 0.27 19.08
CA ALA A 88 -13.28 1.59 18.97
C ALA A 88 -13.44 2.02 17.51
N SER A 89 -12.47 1.73 16.64
CA SER A 89 -12.58 1.98 15.20
C SER A 89 -13.62 1.06 14.52
N LEU A 90 -13.86 -0.13 15.06
CA LEU A 90 -14.86 -1.07 14.55
C LEU A 90 -16.29 -0.73 15.02
N VAL A 91 -16.46 -0.26 16.27
CA VAL A 91 -17.76 0.17 16.82
C VAL A 91 -18.19 1.55 16.30
N GLY A 92 -17.23 2.39 15.88
CA GLY A 92 -17.47 3.72 15.34
C GLY A 92 -17.87 3.76 13.86
N ASN A 93 -18.62 2.78 13.36
CA ASN A 93 -19.28 2.81 12.04
C ASN A 93 -20.62 2.03 12.07
N SER A 94 -21.45 2.24 13.09
CA SER A 94 -22.90 2.21 12.88
C SER A 94 -23.48 3.58 13.20
N GLY A 95 -23.61 4.39 12.16
CA GLY A 95 -24.52 5.52 12.15
C GLY A 95 -25.95 4.99 12.14
N GLU A 96 -26.40 4.49 13.28
CA GLU A 96 -27.82 4.30 13.57
C GLU A 96 -28.21 5.32 14.64
N ASP A 97 -28.45 6.56 14.18
CA ASP A 97 -29.35 7.49 14.87
C ASP A 97 -30.77 6.94 14.71
N LEU A 98 -31.10 5.94 15.51
CA LEU A 98 -32.46 5.54 15.82
C LEU A 98 -32.59 5.55 17.34
N GLY A 99 -33.22 6.60 17.86
CA GLY A 99 -33.46 6.73 19.30
C GLY A 99 -34.18 8.01 19.71
N VAL A 100 -35.48 8.07 19.38
CA VAL A 100 -36.49 8.94 19.99
C VAL A 100 -36.52 8.79 21.52
N GLU A 101 -36.69 9.90 22.26
CA GLU A 101 -37.59 10.16 23.43
C GLU A 101 -37.08 11.43 24.17
N VAL A 102 -37.86 12.38 24.70
CA VAL A 102 -39.25 12.44 25.23
C VAL A 102 -39.88 13.79 24.85
#